data_AF-A0A0A5GDC1-F1
#
_entry.id   AF-A0A0A5GDC1-F1
#
_cell.length_a   1.000
_cell.length_b   1.000
_cell.length_c   1.000
_cell.angle_alpha   90.00
_cell.angle_beta   90.00
_cell.angle_gamma   90.00
#
_symmetry.space_group_name_H-M   'P 1'
#
loop_
_entity.id
_entity.type
_entity.pdbx_description
1 polymer ?
#
loop_
_entity_poly.entity_id
_entity_poly.type
_entity_poly.pdbx_seq_one_letter_code
_entity_poly.pdbx_strand_id
1 'polypeptide(L)'
;MEECQIKIVIPLSKKDYKKGVGEQVSATVMRSILRDIIKGVTGKSYFCQINQSSIFFPDLTRGVVVPIELNGKKTPIVPYHHVAHLESLIHQLK
;
A
#
# COMPACT_ATOMS: atom_id res chain seq x y z
N MET A 1 7.01 -19.89 4.43
CA MET A 1 6.55 -18.76 5.27
C MET A 1 5.07 -18.55 4.96
N GLU A 2 4.21 -18.40 5.97
CA GLU A 2 2.77 -18.25 5.73
C GLU A 2 2.41 -16.82 5.34
N GLU A 3 1.59 -16.69 4.30
CA GLU A 3 1.04 -15.44 3.78
C GLU A 3 -0.38 -15.21 4.29
N CYS A 4 -0.80 -13.94 4.36
CA CYS A 4 -2.18 -13.58 4.67
C CYS A 4 -2.62 -12.35 3.87
N GLN A 5 -3.92 -12.28 3.59
CA GLN A 5 -4.53 -11.13 2.92
C GLN A 5 -4.87 -10.01 3.91
N ILE A 6 -4.59 -8.79 3.49
CA ILE A 6 -4.94 -7.56 4.20
C ILE A 6 -5.57 -6.55 3.23
N LYS A 7 -6.18 -5.51 3.80
CA LYS A 7 -6.53 -4.29 3.07
C LYS A 7 -5.47 -3.24 3.30
N ILE A 8 -5.13 -2.51 2.25
CA ILE A 8 -4.22 -1.37 2.27
C ILE A 8 -4.91 -0.17 1.62
N VAL A 9 -4.43 1.04 1.92
CA VAL A 9 -4.88 2.28 1.29
C VAL A 9 -3.83 2.75 0.28
N ILE A 10 -4.26 3.05 -0.94
CA ILE A 10 -3.44 3.75 -1.93
C ILE A 10 -3.93 5.21 -2.00
N PRO A 11 -3.13 6.19 -1.53
CA PRO A 11 -3.54 7.58 -1.57
C PRO A 11 -3.46 8.13 -3.00
N LEU A 12 -4.51 8.83 -3.44
CA LEU A 12 -4.56 9.47 -4.76
C LEU A 12 -3.90 10.86 -4.77
N SER A 13 -3.65 11.43 -3.58
CA SER A 13 -3.02 12.74 -3.42
C SER A 13 -2.24 12.82 -2.12
N LYS A 14 -1.34 13.81 -2.00
CA LYS A 14 -0.64 14.11 -0.74
C LYS A 14 -1.62 14.44 0.40
N LYS A 15 -2.79 15.00 0.08
CA LYS A 15 -3.85 15.32 1.05
C LYS A 15 -4.51 14.04 1.57
N ASP A 16 -4.76 13.08 0.68
CA ASP A 16 -5.36 11.80 1.05
C ASP A 16 -4.41 10.97 1.91
N TYR A 17 -3.11 10.96 1.57
CA TYR A 17 -2.08 10.35 2.40
C TYR A 17 -2.06 10.94 3.82
N LYS A 18 -2.06 12.27 3.97
CA LYS A 18 -2.11 12.92 5.29
C LYS A 18 -3.37 12.56 6.08
N LYS A 19 -4.51 12.35 5.41
CA LYS A 19 -5.76 11.93 6.04
C LYS A 19 -5.82 10.41 6.30
N GLY A 20 -4.93 9.64 5.68
CA GLY A 20 -4.96 8.18 5.70
C GLY A 20 -6.17 7.62 4.94
N VAL A 21 -6.54 8.23 3.82
CA VAL A 21 -7.66 7.83 2.95
C VAL A 21 -7.16 7.62 1.52
N GLY A 22 -8.00 7.01 0.69
CA GLY A 22 -7.67 6.68 -0.69
C GLY A 22 -8.38 5.40 -1.11
N GLU A 23 -7.86 4.77 -2.16
CA GLU A 23 -8.42 3.54 -2.69
C GLU A 23 -8.04 2.34 -1.83
N GLN A 24 -8.99 1.45 -1.53
CA GLN A 24 -8.75 0.28 -0.70
C GLN A 24 -8.47 -0.96 -1.54
N VAL A 25 -7.25 -1.46 -1.42
CA VAL A 25 -6.75 -2.57 -2.23
C VAL A 25 -6.49 -3.81 -1.37
N SER A 26 -6.80 -4.98 -1.90
CA SER A 26 -6.43 -6.25 -1.27
C SER A 26 -4.99 -6.62 -1.63
N ALA A 27 -4.16 -6.85 -0.62
CA ALA A 27 -2.76 -7.23 -0.77
C ALA A 27 -2.41 -8.44 0.11
N THR A 28 -1.35 -9.15 -0.26
CA THR A 28 -0.73 -10.20 0.56
C THR A 28 0.46 -9.63 1.32
N VAL A 29 0.58 -10.01 2.58
CA VAL A 29 1.76 -9.79 3.41
C VAL A 29 2.17 -11.09 4.11
N MET A 30 3.40 -11.14 4.61
CA MET A 30 3.80 -12.20 5.55
C MET A 30 2.94 -12.15 6.82
N ARG A 31 2.53 -13.30 7.34
CA ARG A 31 1.70 -13.41 8.56
C ARG A 31 2.31 -12.75 9.79
N SER A 32 3.64 -12.63 9.87
CA SER A 32 4.32 -11.89 10.93
C SER A 32 3.92 -10.41 10.96
N ILE A 33 3.69 -9.79 9.80
CA ILE A 33 3.32 -8.38 9.65
C ILE A 33 1.91 -8.11 10.17
N LEU A 34 0.99 -9.08 10.02
CA LEU A 34 -0.37 -8.97 10.52
C LEU A 34 -0.42 -8.70 12.03
N ARG A 35 0.51 -9.27 12.80
CA ARG A 35 0.59 -9.02 14.26
C ARG A 35 0.91 -7.57 14.57
N ASP A 36 1.79 -6.95 13.80
CA ASP A 36 2.16 -5.53 13.98
C ASP A 36 1.00 -4.61 13.58
N ILE A 37 0.26 -4.96 12.51
CA ILE A 37 -0.95 -4.24 12.10
C ILE A 37 -2.01 -4.30 13.22
N ILE A 38 -2.30 -5.49 13.74
CA ILE A 38 -3.32 -5.68 14.81
C ILE A 38 -2.94 -4.94 16.08
N LYS A 39 -1.64 -4.92 16.42
CA LYS A 39 -1.11 -4.19 17.59
C LYS A 39 -1.09 -2.67 17.40
N GLY A 40 -1.39 -2.16 16.20
CA GLY A 40 -1.36 -0.73 15.91
C GLY A 40 0.04 -0.13 15.99
N VAL A 41 1.06 -0.91 15.64
CA VAL A 41 2.46 -0.41 15.61
C VAL A 41 2.55 0.77 14.65
N THR A 42 3.37 1.76 14.98
CA THR A 42 3.60 2.95 14.14
C THR A 42 5.06 3.07 13.73
N GLY A 43 5.34 3.83 12.66
CA GLY A 43 6.70 4.16 12.24
C GLY A 43 7.49 2.99 11.62
N LYS A 44 6.83 1.87 11.36
CA LYS A 44 7.39 0.74 10.62
C LYS A 44 6.84 0.69 9.21
N SER A 45 7.70 0.24 8.29
CA SER A 45 7.36 0.02 6.89
C SER A 45 7.61 -1.42 6.51
N TYR A 46 6.70 -1.99 5.71
CA TYR A 46 6.77 -3.35 5.20
C TYR A 46 6.48 -3.36 3.70
N PHE A 47 6.68 -4.50 3.05
CA PHE A 47 6.24 -4.71 1.68
C PHE A 47 5.02 -5.60 1.64
N CYS A 48 4.15 -5.34 0.66
CA CYS A 48 3.02 -6.18 0.34
C CYS A 48 2.91 -6.37 -1.17
N GLN A 49 2.26 -7.45 -1.59
CA GLN A 49 2.00 -7.73 -3.00
C GLN A 49 0.52 -7.53 -3.31
N ILE A 50 0.19 -6.76 -4.34
CA ILE A 50 -1.19 -6.52 -4.76
C ILE A 50 -1.76 -7.80 -5.38
N ASN A 51 -2.95 -8.21 -4.93
CA ASN A 51 -3.59 -9.45 -5.40
C ASN A 51 -4.79 -9.22 -6.30
N GLN A 52 -5.30 -8.00 -6.37
CA GLN A 52 -6.48 -7.70 -7.16
C GLN A 52 -6.15 -7.62 -8.65
N SER A 53 -7.02 -8.22 -9.46
CA SER A 53 -6.90 -8.26 -10.93
C SER A 53 -7.19 -6.92 -11.62
N SER A 54 -7.60 -5.90 -10.86
CA SER A 54 -7.87 -4.55 -11.36
C SER A 54 -6.59 -3.72 -11.45
N ILE A 55 -6.57 -2.74 -12.36
CA ILE A 55 -5.52 -1.72 -12.43
C ILE A 55 -5.88 -0.61 -11.44
N PHE A 56 -4.99 -0.33 -10.50
CA PHE A 56 -5.11 0.75 -9.52
C PHE A 56 -4.22 1.92 -9.90
N PHE A 57 -4.61 3.13 -9.52
CA PHE A 57 -3.75 4.30 -9.74
C PHE A 57 -2.38 4.12 -9.06
N PRO A 58 -1.25 4.45 -9.71
CA PRO A 58 -1.11 5.03 -11.06
C PRO A 58 -0.92 4.03 -12.21
N ASP A 59 -0.69 2.74 -11.94
CA ASP A 59 -0.81 1.58 -12.85
C ASP A 59 -0.43 0.31 -12.05
N LEU A 60 -0.86 0.26 -10.80
CA LEU A 60 -0.57 -0.81 -9.86
C LEU A 60 -1.47 -1.99 -10.18
N THR A 61 -0.87 -3.07 -10.67
CA THR A 61 -1.57 -4.28 -11.10
C THR A 61 -1.29 -5.45 -10.15
N ARG A 62 -2.00 -6.56 -10.37
CA ARG A 62 -1.74 -7.82 -9.67
C ARG A 62 -0.26 -8.21 -9.78
N GLY A 63 0.34 -8.55 -8.65
CA GLY A 63 1.73 -8.99 -8.58
C GLY A 63 2.72 -7.85 -8.28
N VAL A 64 2.30 -6.59 -8.36
CA VAL A 64 3.19 -5.48 -7.99
C VAL A 64 3.42 -5.48 -6.48
N VAL A 65 4.69 -5.37 -6.10
CA VAL A 65 5.12 -5.23 -4.71
C VAL A 65 5.23 -3.75 -4.38
N VAL A 66 4.51 -3.30 -3.36
CA VAL A 66 4.50 -1.91 -2.90
C VAL A 66 4.85 -1.81 -1.42
N PRO A 67 5.53 -0.74 -0.99
CA PRO A 67 5.73 -0.47 0.42
C PRO A 67 4.41 -0.05 1.08
N ILE A 68 4.26 -0.40 2.36
CA ILE A 68 3.18 0.03 3.23
C ILE A 68 3.74 0.56 4.54
N GLU A 69 3.15 1.64 5.05
CA GLU A 69 3.45 2.24 6.34
C GLU A 69 2.36 1.90 7.35
N LEU A 70 2.80 1.49 8.55
CA LEU A 70 1.91 1.37 9.69
C LEU A 70 1.79 2.74 10.38
N ASN A 71 0.58 3.29 10.38
CA ASN A 71 0.25 4.61 10.91
C ASN A 71 -0.60 4.54 12.19
N GLY A 72 -0.66 3.36 12.84
CA GLY A 72 -1.47 3.11 14.05
C GLY A 72 -2.96 2.93 13.77
N LYS A 73 -3.41 3.13 12.51
CA LYS A 73 -4.74 2.71 12.07
C LYS A 73 -4.72 1.24 11.69
N LYS A 74 -5.90 0.62 11.68
CA LYS A 74 -6.07 -0.79 11.28
C LYS A 74 -5.65 -1.06 9.83
N THR A 75 -5.69 -0.04 8.96
CA THR A 75 -5.40 -0.18 7.54
C THR A 75 -4.07 0.51 7.21
N PRO A 76 -3.02 -0.24 6.84
CA PRO A 76 -1.78 0.32 6.36
C PRO A 76 -1.98 1.17 5.11
N ILE A 77 -1.07 2.12 4.87
CA ILE A 77 -1.14 3.03 3.72
C ILE A 77 0.13 2.97 2.89
N VAL A 78 0.00 3.03 1.56
CA VAL A 78 1.15 3.17 0.66
C VAL A 78 1.71 4.59 0.79
N PRO A 79 3.03 4.77 0.99
CA PRO A 79 3.64 6.09 1.06
C PRO A 79 3.39 6.89 -0.22
N TYR A 80 2.93 8.14 -0.09
CA TYR A 80 2.59 8.97 -1.26
C TYR A 80 3.77 9.21 -2.21
N HIS A 81 4.99 9.29 -1.70
CA HIS A 81 6.18 9.49 -2.52
C HIS A 81 6.43 8.31 -3.49
N HIS A 82 6.04 7.09 -3.09
CA HIS A 82 6.12 5.91 -3.93
C HIS A 82 5.10 5.98 -5.07
N VAL A 83 3.87 6.37 -4.76
CA VAL A 83 2.79 6.59 -5.73
C VAL A 83 3.17 7.67 -6.75
N ALA A 84 3.64 8.83 -6.28
CA ALA A 84 4.04 9.94 -7.13
C ALA A 84 5.25 9.62 -8.03
N HIS A 85 6.19 8.79 -7.55
CA HIS A 85 7.32 8.36 -8.36
C HIS A 85 6.89 7.43 -9.51
N LEU A 86 5.99 6.48 -9.25
CA LEU A 86 5.43 5.61 -10.29
C LEU A 86 4.67 6.42 -11.34
N GLU A 87 3.87 7.39 -10.91
CA GLU A 87 3.18 8.32 -11.81
C GLU A 87 4.17 9.09 -12.70
N SER A 88 5.26 9.61 -12.13
CA SER A 88 6.32 10.30 -12.87
C SER A 88 7.02 9.39 -13.90
N LEU A 89 7.27 8.12 -13.57
CA LEU A 89 7.89 7.17 -14.50
C LEU A 89 6.98 6.87 -15.68
N ILE A 90 5.67 6.71 -15.45
CA ILE A 90 4.68 6.49 -16.50
C ILE A 90 4.62 7.70 -17.44
N HIS A 91 4.73 8.92 -16.90
CA HIS A 91 4.78 10.13 -17.71
C HIS A 91 6.05 10.29 -18.55
N GLN A 92 7.18 9.69 -18.15
CA GLN A 92 8.44 9.74 -18.91
C GLN A 92 8.52 8.71 -20.05
N LEU A 93 7.65 7.70 -20.04
CA LEU A 93 7.59 6.64 -21.05
C LEU A 93 6.57 6.93 -22.17
N LYS A 94 5.87 8.07 -22.11
CA LYS A 94 4.93 8.56 -23.14
C LYS A 94 5.57 9.67 -23.97
#